data_AF-A0A383BY12-F1
#
_entry.id   AF-A0A383BY12-F1
#
_cell.length_a   1.000
_cell.length_b   1.000
_cell.length_c   1.000
_cell.angle_alpha   90.00
_cell.angle_beta   90.00
_cell.angle_gamma   90.00
#
_symmetry.space_group_name_H-M   'P 1'
#
loop_
_entity.id
_entity.type
_entity.pdbx_description
1 polymer ?
#
loop_
_entity_poly.entity_id
_entity_poly.type
_entity_poly.pdbx_seq_one_letter_code
_entity_poly.pdbx_strand_id
1 'polypeptide(L)'
;MKVGDKVGFWVVERSAENRLTLRAEMRLPGDALFDLKVIEKRIPKPNLTSGDSSNSHKNIELIQTVTFNPKGLIGYAYWFGLLPIHTVVFDRMYNRLVGRIQSHGQRNL
;
A
#
# COMPACT_ATOMS: atom_id res chain seq x y z
N MET A 1 4.81 -6.88 -12.87
CA MET A 1 4.49 -5.62 -13.58
C MET A 1 5.81 -4.93 -13.88
N LYS A 2 5.91 -4.25 -15.02
CA LYS A 2 7.09 -3.52 -15.45
C LYS A 2 6.77 -2.03 -15.45
N VAL A 3 7.81 -1.21 -15.39
CA VAL A 3 7.66 0.25 -15.54
C VAL A 3 7.01 0.55 -16.89
N GLY A 4 6.01 1.43 -16.88
CA GLY A 4 5.19 1.77 -18.05
C GLY A 4 3.90 0.98 -18.18
N ASP A 5 3.72 -0.14 -17.46
CA ASP A 5 2.47 -0.91 -17.48
C ASP A 5 1.29 -0.04 -17.00
N LYS A 6 0.12 -0.18 -17.64
CA LYS A 6 -1.10 0.52 -17.26
C LYS A 6 -2.02 -0.37 -16.43
N VAL A 7 -2.56 0.19 -15.35
CA VAL A 7 -3.57 -0.46 -14.49
C VAL A 7 -4.74 0.51 -14.33
N GLY A 8 -5.71 0.40 -15.24
CA GLY A 8 -6.80 1.38 -15.35
C GLY A 8 -6.26 2.76 -15.73
N PHE A 9 -6.38 3.71 -14.80
CA PHE A 9 -5.88 5.09 -14.95
C PHE A 9 -4.51 5.31 -14.27
N TRP A 10 -3.87 4.25 -13.79
CA TRP A 10 -2.54 4.29 -13.20
C TRP A 10 -1.49 3.79 -14.18
N VAL A 11 -0.29 4.36 -14.12
CA VAL A 11 0.90 3.87 -14.81
C VAL A 11 1.95 3.49 -13.80
N VAL A 12 2.58 2.33 -14.00
CA VAL A 12 3.69 1.90 -13.15
C VAL A 12 4.89 2.81 -13.37
N GLU A 13 5.20 3.63 -12.38
CA GLU A 13 6.35 4.52 -12.38
C GLU A 13 7.60 3.81 -11.83
N ARG A 14 7.41 2.98 -10.81
CA ARG A 14 8.48 2.14 -10.24
C ARG A 14 7.94 0.76 -9.91
N SER A 15 8.70 -0.27 -10.27
CA SER A 15 8.47 -1.64 -9.81
C SER A 15 9.78 -2.22 -9.29
N ALA A 16 9.77 -2.60 -8.02
CA ALA A 16 10.83 -3.31 -7.32
C ALA A 16 10.20 -4.47 -6.52
N GLU A 17 11.02 -5.38 -6.02
CA GLU A 17 10.57 -6.58 -5.30
C GLU A 17 9.61 -6.26 -4.14
N ASN A 18 9.92 -5.23 -3.35
CA ASN A 18 9.15 -4.83 -2.17
C ASN A 18 8.46 -3.47 -2.32
N ARG A 19 8.42 -2.90 -3.53
CA ARG A 19 7.84 -1.56 -3.74
C ARG A 19 7.23 -1.42 -5.13
N LEU A 20 6.02 -0.89 -5.17
CA LEU A 20 5.33 -0.54 -6.42
C LEU A 20 4.83 0.90 -6.30
N THR A 21 5.27 1.77 -7.20
CA THR A 21 4.79 3.15 -7.29
C THR A 21 4.00 3.32 -8.57
N LEU A 22 2.78 3.85 -8.43
CA LEU A 22 1.83 4.10 -9.50
C LEU A 22 1.59 5.61 -9.62
N ARG A 23 1.68 6.14 -10.84
CA ARG A 23 1.33 7.53 -11.14
C ARG A 23 -0.03 7.60 -11.81
N ALA A 24 -0.90 8.52 -11.38
CA ALA A 24 -2.18 8.72 -12.02
C ALA A 24 -2.00 9.43 -13.38
N GLU A 25 -2.60 8.88 -14.43
CA GLU A 25 -2.74 9.48 -15.76
C GLU A 25 -4.20 9.88 -16.02
N MET A 26 -4.78 10.67 -15.12
CA MET A 26 -6.10 11.27 -15.34
C MET A 26 -6.02 12.79 -15.18
N ARG A 27 -7.03 13.52 -15.69
CA ARG A 27 -7.12 14.98 -15.50
C ARG A 27 -7.39 15.27 -14.03
N LEU A 28 -6.35 15.63 -13.30
CA LEU A 28 -6.41 16.11 -11.93
C LEU A 28 -5.86 17.55 -11.89
N PRO A 29 -6.32 18.38 -10.94
CA PRO A 29 -5.72 19.68 -10.67
C PRO A 29 -4.41 19.51 -9.88
N GLY A 30 -3.52 18.62 -10.33
CA GLY A 30 -2.32 18.17 -9.63
C GLY A 30 -1.81 16.82 -10.13
N ASP A 31 -0.71 16.36 -9.55
CA ASP A 31 -0.14 15.04 -9.84
C ASP A 31 -0.40 14.10 -8.65
N ALA A 32 -0.77 12.84 -8.91
CA ALA A 32 -1.03 11.86 -7.85
C ALA A 32 -0.15 10.63 -8.00
N LEU A 33 0.44 10.19 -6.89
CA LEU A 33 1.19 8.95 -6.76
C LEU A 33 0.52 8.05 -5.72
N PHE A 34 0.52 6.75 -6.00
CA PHE A 34 0.17 5.72 -5.04
C PHE A 34 1.34 4.75 -4.90
N ASP A 35 1.94 4.75 -3.72
CA ASP A 35 3.11 3.96 -3.38
C ASP A 35 2.75 2.84 -2.41
N LEU A 36 3.10 1.62 -2.80
CA LEU A 36 2.90 0.40 -2.03
C LEU A 36 4.28 -0.12 -1.65
N LYS A 37 4.57 -0.23 -0.36
CA LYS A 37 5.84 -0.73 0.15
C LYS A 37 5.62 -1.88 1.13
N VAL A 38 6.29 -2.99 0.91
CA VAL A 38 6.28 -4.16 1.79
C VAL A 38 7.54 -4.16 2.64
N ILE A 39 7.39 -4.33 3.94
CA ILE A 39 8.50 -4.45 4.89
C ILE A 39 8.32 -5.76 5.66
N GLU A 40 9.33 -6.62 5.60
CA GLU A 40 9.37 -7.83 6.40
C GLU A 40 10.02 -7.51 7.75
N LYS A 41 9.28 -7.76 8.83
CA LYS A 41 9.76 -7.62 10.20
C LYS A 41 9.88 -9.00 10.82
N ARG A 42 11.06 -9.32 11.36
CA ARG A 42 11.21 -10.48 12.24
C ARG A 42 10.87 -10.03 13.65
N ILE A 43 9.76 -10.52 14.20
CA ILE A 43 9.37 -10.23 15.58
C ILE A 43 9.73 -11.45 16.42
N PRO A 44 10.62 -11.31 17.43
CA PRO A 44 10.84 -12.37 18.41
C PRO A 44 9.52 -12.69 19.12
N LYS A 45 9.16 -13.97 19.22
CA LYS A 45 7.97 -14.35 20.00
C LYS A 45 8.19 -13.93 21.45
N PRO A 46 7.30 -13.10 22.04
CA PRO A 46 7.36 -12.87 23.47
C PRO A 46 7.10 -14.22 24.14
N ASN A 47 8.04 -14.68 24.97
CA ASN A 47 8.03 -15.95 25.74
C ASN A 47 8.68 -17.20 25.10
N LEU A 48 9.64 -17.06 24.18
CA LEU A 48 10.55 -18.18 23.85
C LEU A 48 11.73 -18.19 24.84
N THR A 49 11.77 -19.21 25.70
CA THR A 49 12.96 -19.58 26.48
C THR A 49 14.15 -19.76 25.53
N SER A 50 15.32 -19.29 25.95
CA SER A 50 16.52 -19.01 25.14
C SER A 50 17.18 -20.20 24.40
N GLY A 51 16.47 -21.30 24.16
CA GLY A 51 16.97 -22.52 23.52
C GLY A 51 16.32 -22.90 22.18
N ASP A 52 15.18 -22.31 21.79
CA ASP A 52 14.48 -22.66 20.54
C ASP A 52 14.40 -21.48 19.57
N SER A 53 15.54 -21.14 18.96
CA SER A 53 15.65 -20.11 17.92
C SER A 53 14.91 -20.45 16.61
N SER A 54 14.25 -21.61 16.52
CA SER A 54 13.66 -22.13 15.28
C SER A 54 12.34 -21.46 14.88
N ASN A 55 11.72 -20.67 15.76
CA ASN A 55 10.31 -20.29 15.59
C ASN A 55 10.05 -18.77 15.68
N SER A 56 10.82 -17.97 14.93
CA SER A 56 10.51 -16.55 14.65
C SER A 56 9.33 -16.45 13.68
N HIS A 57 8.26 -15.76 14.08
CA HIS A 57 7.14 -15.49 13.17
C HIS A 57 7.54 -14.36 12.22
N LYS A 58 7.43 -14.61 10.90
CA LYS A 58 7.67 -13.60 9.87
C LYS A 58 6.46 -12.66 9.85
N ASN A 59 6.63 -11.40 10.25
CA ASN A 59 5.59 -10.38 10.17
C ASN A 59 5.81 -9.56 8.88
N ILE A 60 4.72 -9.26 8.17
CA ILE A 60 4.77 -8.45 6.95
C ILE A 60 3.95 -7.19 7.22
N GLU A 61 4.58 -6.04 7.05
CA GLU A 61 3.95 -4.73 7.10
C GLU A 61 3.80 -4.18 5.68
N LEU A 62 2.58 -3.83 5.27
CA LEU A 62 2.33 -3.12 4.03
C LEU A 62 2.04 -1.65 4.33
N ILE A 63 2.88 -0.77 3.79
CA ILE A 63 2.69 0.68 3.83
C ILE A 63 2.07 1.12 2.50
N GLN A 64 0.95 1.83 2.58
CA GLN A 64 0.25 2.38 1.42
C GLN A 64 0.22 3.89 1.55
N THR A 65 0.92 4.59 0.67
CA THR A 65 1.06 6.05 0.70
C THR A 65 0.46 6.66 -0.56
N VAL A 66 -0.51 7.55 -0.41
CA VAL A 66 -1.02 8.37 -1.51
C VAL A 66 -0.46 9.77 -1.38
N THR A 67 0.25 10.24 -2.41
CA THR A 67 0.78 11.60 -2.48
C THR A 67 0.04 12.36 -3.57
N PHE A 68 -0.47 13.54 -3.23
CA PHE A 68 -1.05 14.46 -4.20
C PHE A 68 -0.29 15.78 -4.18
N ASN A 69 0.21 16.19 -5.34
CA ASN A 69 0.87 17.46 -5.55
C ASN A 69 -0.10 18.43 -6.24
N PRO A 70 -0.88 19.22 -5.49
CA PRO A 70 -1.90 20.11 -6.04
C PRO A 70 -1.28 21.23 -6.87
N LYS A 71 -1.92 21.58 -7.99
CA LYS A 71 -1.55 22.72 -8.84
C LYS A 71 -2.56 23.84 -8.65
N GLY A 72 -2.11 24.97 -8.08
CA GLY A 72 -2.92 26.16 -7.85
C GLY A 72 -4.04 25.98 -6.81
N LEU A 73 -4.86 27.01 -6.62
CA LEU A 73 -5.92 27.05 -5.60
C LEU A 73 -6.99 25.97 -5.81
N ILE A 74 -7.32 25.66 -7.06
CA ILE A 74 -8.29 24.61 -7.42
C ILE A 74 -7.78 23.24 -6.97
N GLY A 75 -6.47 22.98 -7.07
CA GLY A 75 -5.86 21.74 -6.60
C GLY A 75 -6.02 21.54 -5.11
N TYR A 76 -5.80 22.59 -4.31
CA TYR A 76 -6.02 22.54 -2.87
C TYR A 76 -7.50 22.33 -2.52
N ALA A 77 -8.42 23.07 -3.15
CA ALA A 77 -9.85 22.91 -2.91
C ALA A 77 -10.32 21.47 -3.22
N TYR A 78 -9.87 20.91 -4.34
CA TYR A 78 -10.12 19.52 -4.72
C TYR A 78 -9.58 18.53 -3.69
N TRP A 79 -8.34 18.74 -3.23
CA TRP A 79 -7.71 17.87 -2.23
C TRP A 79 -8.49 17.85 -0.92
N PHE A 80 -8.83 19.02 -0.37
CA PHE A 80 -9.60 19.11 0.87
C PHE A 80 -11.02 18.54 0.74
N GLY A 81 -11.68 18.76 -0.40
CA GLY A 81 -13.02 18.23 -0.66
C GLY A 81 -13.07 16.69 -0.71
N LEU A 82 -11.99 16.04 -1.11
CA LEU A 82 -11.93 14.58 -1.21
C LEU A 82 -11.47 13.88 0.07
N LEU A 83 -10.92 14.58 1.06
CA LEU A 83 -10.51 13.99 2.34
C LEU A 83 -11.58 13.06 2.96
N PRO A 84 -12.87 13.44 3.06
CA PRO A 84 -13.88 12.56 3.66
C PRO A 84 -14.20 11.32 2.81
N ILE A 85 -13.98 11.36 1.50
CA ILE A 85 -14.20 10.22 0.61
C ILE A 85 -13.03 9.24 0.71
N HIS A 86 -11.81 9.77 0.84
CA HIS A 86 -10.59 8.97 0.93
C HIS A 86 -10.58 8.06 2.15
N THR A 87 -11.07 8.51 3.31
CA THR A 87 -11.15 7.67 4.52
C THR A 87 -11.95 6.39 4.27
N VAL A 88 -13.12 6.49 3.64
CA VAL A 88 -13.98 5.35 3.31
C VAL A 88 -13.31 4.40 2.31
N VAL A 89 -12.65 4.93 1.28
CA VAL A 89 -11.98 4.11 0.25
C VAL A 89 -10.80 3.34 0.85
N PHE A 90 -9.97 4.01 1.66
CA PHE A 90 -8.80 3.37 2.27
C PHE A 90 -9.20 2.29 3.28
N ASP A 91 -10.22 2.52 4.10
CA ASP A 91 -10.72 1.51 5.04
C ASP A 91 -11.19 0.25 4.32
N ARG A 92 -11.91 0.41 3.20
CA ARG A 92 -12.36 -0.74 2.39
C ARG A 92 -11.21 -1.49 1.74
N MET A 93 -10.18 -0.78 1.29
CA MET A 93 -8.99 -1.40 0.71
C MET A 93 -8.21 -2.21 1.75
N TYR A 94 -8.00 -1.65 2.94
CA TYR A 94 -7.36 -2.33 4.06
C TYR A 94 -8.09 -3.63 4.43
N ASN A 95 -9.40 -3.57 4.65
CA ASN A 95 -10.19 -4.74 5.05
C ASN A 95 -10.16 -5.87 4.01
N ARG A 96 -10.20 -5.54 2.71
CA ARG A 96 -10.09 -6.53 1.63
C ARG A 96 -8.72 -7.17 1.55
N LEU A 97 -7.67 -6.40 1.78
CA LEU A 97 -6.30 -6.91 1.76
C LEU A 97 -6.05 -7.87 2.92
N VAL A 98 -6.43 -7.48 4.14
CA VAL A 98 -6.30 -8.34 5.33
C VAL A 98 -7.03 -9.66 5.14
N GLY A 99 -8.27 -9.63 4.65
CA GLY A 99 -9.04 -10.85 4.36
C GLY A 99 -8.38 -11.75 3.30
N ARG A 100 -7.73 -11.17 2.28
CA ARG A 100 -7.01 -11.94 1.25
C ARG A 100 -5.72 -12.56 1.76
N ILE A 101 -4.97 -11.84 2.60
CA ILE A 101 -3.73 -12.34 3.20
C ILE A 101 -4.05 -13.49 4.16
N GLN A 102 -5.06 -13.35 5.03
CA GLN A 102 -5.47 -14.40 5.97
C GLN A 102 -5.95 -15.67 5.24
N SER A 103 -6.74 -15.52 4.18
CA SER A 103 -7.23 -16.67 3.38
C SER A 103 -6.14 -17.38 2.58
N HIS A 104 -5.07 -16.69 2.15
CA HIS A 104 -3.91 -17.34 1.51
C HIS A 104 -2.92 -17.94 2.53
N GLY A 105 -2.81 -17.36 3.73
CA GLY A 105 -2.02 -17.95 4.82
C GLY A 105 -2.60 -19.28 5.33
N GLN A 106 -3.93 -19.44 5.30
CA GLN A 106 -4.59 -20.69 5.71
C GLN A 106 -4.68 -21.78 4.63
N ARG A 107 -4.45 -21.46 3.36
CA ARG A 107 -4.41 -22.45 2.26
C ARG A 107 -3.05 -23.12 2.06
N ASN A 108 -2.03 -22.64 2.76
CA ASN A 108 -0.67 -23.19 2.72
C ASN A 108 -0.27 -23.84 4.06
N LEU A 109 -1.27 -24.27 4.85
CA LEU A 109 -1.14 -25.14 6.03
C LEU A 109 -1.91 -26.44 5.78
#